data_AF-A0A5M5ZV22-F1
#
_entry.id   AF-A0A5M5ZV22-F1
#
_cell.length_a   1.000
_cell.length_b   1.000
_cell.length_c   1.000
_cell.angle_alpha   90.00
_cell.angle_beta   90.00
_cell.angle_gamma   90.00
#
_symmetry.space_group_name_H-M   'P 1'
#
loop_
_entity.id
_entity.type
_entity.pdbx_description
1 polymer ?
#
loop_
_entity_poly.entity_id
_entity_poly.type
_entity_poly.pdbx_seq_one_letter_code
_entity_poly.pdbx_strand_id
1 'polypeptide(L)'
;MKKIIFMLPILIMAMFVTSCSKDDDDEKNELTSSLTLNGNSVKITNLEGIANTNWDFDFWVNDATSDFYIQGKIKSLDVHTSGKDVTKDCRMTVALVNNDEWYNSEREYVSGTVTIEKWDLENFRVTLVFKDYTCKSGSKSIVLNGSVTFKTTVSA
;
A
#
# COMPACT_ATOMS: atom_id res chain seq x y z
N MET A 1 44.20 -9.94 50.83
CA MET A 1 42.91 -9.71 50.14
C MET A 1 43.04 -10.27 48.72
N LYS A 2 42.20 -11.26 48.37
CA LYS A 2 42.30 -12.09 47.16
C LYS A 2 41.79 -11.28 45.94
N LYS A 3 42.64 -11.05 44.94
CA LYS A 3 42.24 -10.45 43.66
C LYS A 3 41.66 -11.55 42.77
N ILE A 4 40.34 -11.55 42.59
CA ILE A 4 39.66 -12.43 41.64
C ILE A 4 39.83 -11.79 40.25
N ILE A 5 40.64 -12.43 39.40
CA ILE A 5 40.74 -12.08 37.98
C ILE A 5 39.56 -12.74 37.28
N PHE A 6 38.61 -11.93 36.81
CA PHE A 6 37.49 -12.39 36.01
C PHE A 6 37.97 -12.48 34.54
N MET A 7 38.22 -13.70 34.06
CA MET A 7 38.51 -13.95 32.63
C MET A 7 37.20 -13.98 31.85
N LEU A 8 37.01 -13.00 30.96
CA LEU A 8 35.93 -12.99 29.96
C LEU A 8 36.29 -13.97 28.82
N PRO A 9 35.41 -14.89 28.41
CA PRO A 9 35.67 -15.68 27.21
C PRO A 9 35.52 -14.80 25.95
N ILE A 10 36.61 -14.67 25.18
CA ILE A 10 36.64 -14.07 23.85
C ILE A 10 35.87 -14.99 22.90
N LEU A 11 34.74 -14.51 22.38
CA LEU A 11 33.97 -15.19 21.33
C LEU A 11 34.72 -15.01 20.00
N ILE A 12 35.44 -16.04 19.55
CA ILE A 12 36.10 -16.04 18.24
C ILE A 12 35.05 -16.32 17.17
N MET A 13 34.76 -15.28 16.39
CA MET A 13 34.04 -15.34 15.12
C MET A 13 34.82 -16.19 14.11
N ALA A 14 34.31 -17.38 13.76
CA ALA A 14 34.78 -18.13 12.61
C ALA A 14 33.83 -17.87 11.43
N MET A 15 34.27 -17.03 10.51
CA MET A 15 33.63 -16.81 9.22
C MET A 15 33.79 -18.07 8.37
N PHE A 16 32.70 -18.80 8.14
CA PHE A 16 32.60 -19.73 7.02
C PHE A 16 31.71 -19.05 5.97
N VAL A 17 32.34 -18.37 5.02
CA VAL A 17 31.68 -18.00 3.76
C VAL A 17 31.58 -19.27 2.91
N THR A 18 30.48 -20.01 3.09
CA THR A 18 30.07 -20.94 2.04
C THR A 18 29.43 -20.09 0.95
N SER A 19 30.22 -19.79 -0.08
CA SER A 19 29.71 -19.29 -1.36
C SER A 19 28.74 -20.33 -1.91
N CYS A 20 27.46 -20.13 -1.65
CA CYS A 20 26.41 -20.56 -2.55
C CYS A 20 25.92 -19.27 -3.19
N SER A 21 26.47 -18.99 -4.37
CA SER A 21 25.81 -18.21 -5.41
C SER A 21 24.36 -18.68 -5.48
N LYS A 22 23.47 -17.94 -4.82
CA LYS A 22 22.04 -18.06 -5.02
C LYS A 22 21.77 -16.91 -5.96
N ASP A 23 21.51 -17.26 -7.21
CA ASP A 23 21.16 -16.33 -8.28
C ASP A 23 20.17 -15.29 -7.74
N ASP A 24 20.65 -14.05 -7.63
CA ASP A 24 19.89 -12.86 -7.30
C ASP A 24 19.05 -12.41 -8.51
N ASP A 25 18.24 -13.31 -9.07
CA ASP A 25 17.38 -13.01 -10.22
C ASP A 25 16.02 -13.71 -10.06
N ASP A 26 15.35 -13.41 -8.96
CA ASP A 26 13.89 -13.49 -8.87
C ASP A 26 13.45 -12.53 -7.74
N GLU A 27 13.64 -11.22 -7.95
CA GLU A 27 12.67 -10.25 -7.42
C GLU A 27 11.33 -10.59 -8.07
N LYS A 28 10.64 -11.60 -7.52
CA LYS A 28 9.24 -11.81 -7.77
C LYS A 28 8.54 -10.53 -7.37
N ASN A 29 8.22 -9.74 -8.38
CA ASN A 29 7.50 -8.49 -8.32
C ASN A 29 6.02 -8.78 -7.93
N GLU A 30 5.81 -9.51 -6.84
CA GLU A 30 4.50 -9.88 -6.33
C GLU A 30 3.80 -8.61 -5.89
N LEU A 31 2.81 -8.19 -6.68
CA LEU A 31 1.81 -7.21 -6.29
C LEU A 31 1.13 -7.74 -5.03
N THR A 32 1.56 -7.26 -3.87
CA THR A 32 1.04 -7.68 -2.58
C THR A 32 -0.13 -6.77 -2.23
N SER A 33 -1.33 -7.34 -2.30
CA SER A 33 -2.54 -6.69 -1.83
C SER A 33 -3.41 -7.68 -1.06
N SER A 34 -4.01 -7.17 0.00
CA SER A 34 -5.06 -7.84 0.78
C SER A 34 -6.42 -7.14 0.61
N LEU A 35 -6.56 -6.30 -0.42
CA LEU A 35 -7.73 -5.48 -0.62
C LEU A 35 -8.97 -6.36 -0.80
N THR A 36 -10.01 -6.03 -0.04
CA THR A 36 -11.33 -6.62 -0.15
C THR A 36 -12.35 -5.54 -0.46
N LEU A 37 -13.36 -5.91 -1.23
CA LEU A 37 -14.55 -5.13 -1.52
C LEU A 37 -15.75 -5.87 -0.95
N ASN A 38 -16.48 -5.23 -0.03
CA ASN A 38 -17.63 -5.82 0.65
C ASN A 38 -17.32 -7.21 1.25
N GLY A 39 -16.09 -7.37 1.76
CA GLY A 39 -15.59 -8.62 2.34
C GLY A 39 -15.07 -9.66 1.35
N ASN A 40 -15.18 -9.44 0.03
CA ASN A 40 -14.64 -10.34 -0.99
C ASN A 40 -13.26 -9.86 -1.44
N SER A 41 -12.30 -10.77 -1.58
CA SER A 41 -10.97 -10.43 -2.10
C SER A 41 -11.06 -9.88 -3.53
N VAL A 42 -10.34 -8.79 -3.78
CA VAL A 42 -10.20 -8.20 -5.11
C VAL A 42 -9.07 -8.89 -5.86
N LYS A 43 -9.27 -9.24 -7.14
CA LYS A 43 -8.25 -9.88 -7.95
C LYS A 43 -7.49 -8.85 -8.78
N ILE A 44 -6.56 -8.17 -8.13
CA ILE A 44 -5.80 -7.09 -8.76
C ILE A 44 -4.91 -7.63 -9.88
N THR A 45 -4.99 -7.01 -11.06
CA THR A 45 -4.08 -7.29 -12.19
C THR A 45 -3.15 -6.16 -12.50
N ASN A 46 -3.51 -4.93 -12.13
CA ASN A 46 -2.66 -3.79 -12.34
C ASN A 46 -2.78 -2.80 -11.17
N LEU A 47 -1.62 -2.34 -10.71
CA LEU A 47 -1.46 -1.29 -9.71
C LEU A 47 -0.51 -0.25 -10.26
N GLU A 48 -0.97 0.99 -10.26
CA GLU A 48 -0.15 2.12 -10.68
C GLU A 48 -0.19 3.18 -9.58
N GLY A 49 0.98 3.70 -9.22
CA GLY A 49 1.12 4.86 -8.33
C GLY A 49 2.09 5.84 -8.98
N ILE A 50 1.67 7.10 -9.12
CA ILE A 50 2.44 8.15 -9.77
C ILE A 50 2.51 9.35 -8.84
N ALA A 51 3.73 9.69 -8.39
CA ALA A 51 4.00 10.96 -7.75
C ALA A 51 4.17 12.03 -8.83
N ASN A 52 3.21 12.94 -8.93
CA ASN A 52 3.14 13.96 -9.96
C ASN A 52 3.80 15.29 -9.52
N THR A 53 4.28 16.05 -10.51
CA THR A 53 4.90 17.38 -10.32
C THR A 53 3.96 18.44 -9.75
N ASN A 54 2.64 18.19 -9.78
CA ASN A 54 1.62 19.01 -9.16
C ASN A 54 1.42 18.74 -7.65
N TRP A 55 2.31 17.94 -7.04
CA TRP A 55 2.28 17.55 -5.63
C TRP A 55 1.10 16.64 -5.23
N ASP A 56 0.52 15.95 -6.20
CA ASP A 56 -0.43 14.87 -5.96
C ASP A 56 0.28 13.51 -6.17
N PHE A 57 -0.16 12.50 -5.43
CA PHE A 57 0.10 11.10 -5.74
C PHE A 57 -1.21 10.51 -6.27
N ASP A 58 -1.23 10.21 -7.57
CA ASP A 58 -2.34 9.57 -8.24
C ASP A 58 -2.12 8.06 -8.23
N PHE A 59 -3.16 7.29 -7.95
CA PHE A 59 -3.09 5.84 -7.92
C PHE A 59 -4.28 5.17 -8.57
N TRP A 60 -4.03 3.99 -9.13
CA TRP A 60 -5.02 3.17 -9.81
C TRP A 60 -4.94 1.73 -9.32
N VAL A 61 -6.10 1.15 -9.06
CA VAL A 61 -6.28 -0.28 -8.81
C VAL A 61 -7.22 -0.82 -9.88
N ASN A 62 -6.73 -1.72 -10.73
CA ASN A 62 -7.54 -2.39 -11.74
C ASN A 62 -7.62 -3.89 -11.45
N ASP A 63 -8.81 -4.48 -11.58
CA ASP A 63 -9.03 -5.94 -11.55
C ASP A 63 -8.90 -6.57 -12.96
N ALA A 64 -8.57 -7.87 -12.99
CA ALA A 64 -8.40 -8.72 -14.18
C ALA A 64 -9.57 -8.76 -15.14
N THR A 65 -10.79 -8.54 -14.65
CA THR A 65 -12.01 -8.76 -15.44
C THR A 65 -12.86 -7.50 -15.62
N SER A 66 -12.32 -6.32 -15.27
CA SER A 66 -12.98 -5.02 -15.36
C SER A 66 -14.15 -4.77 -14.40
N ASP A 67 -14.50 -5.71 -13.52
CA ASP A 67 -15.62 -5.55 -12.59
C ASP A 67 -15.35 -4.50 -11.52
N PHE A 68 -14.07 -4.20 -11.22
CA PHE A 68 -13.66 -3.30 -10.15
C PHE A 68 -12.51 -2.39 -10.58
N TYR A 69 -12.68 -1.10 -10.29
CA TYR A 69 -11.69 -0.07 -10.55
C TYR A 69 -11.65 0.93 -9.39
N ILE A 70 -10.45 1.31 -8.96
CA ILE A 70 -10.22 2.50 -8.14
C ILE A 70 -9.33 3.45 -8.91
N GLN A 71 -9.73 4.72 -8.94
CA GLN A 71 -8.83 5.84 -9.17
C GLN A 71 -8.81 6.70 -7.93
N GLY A 72 -7.63 6.98 -7.40
CA GLY A 72 -7.48 7.77 -6.20
C GLY A 72 -6.37 8.79 -6.30
N LYS A 73 -6.44 9.78 -5.40
CA LYS A 73 -5.51 10.88 -5.30
C LYS A 73 -5.33 11.27 -3.84
N ILE A 74 -4.08 11.36 -3.40
CA ILE A 74 -3.66 11.96 -2.12
C ILE A 74 -2.57 13.01 -2.38
N LYS A 75 -2.20 13.80 -1.38
CA LYS A 75 -1.06 14.71 -1.51
C LYS A 75 0.25 13.94 -1.46
N SER A 76 1.18 14.25 -2.36
CA SER A 76 2.47 13.55 -2.43
C SER A 76 3.32 13.76 -1.17
N LEU A 77 3.19 14.91 -0.50
CA LEU A 77 3.86 15.13 0.79
C LEU A 77 3.33 14.17 1.87
N ASP A 78 2.04 13.86 1.84
CA ASP A 78 1.42 13.02 2.85
C ASP A 78 1.95 11.60 2.74
N VAL A 79 2.11 11.11 1.50
CA VAL A 79 2.71 9.82 1.16
C VAL A 79 4.02 9.60 1.90
N HIS A 80 4.84 10.64 2.10
CA HIS A 80 6.14 10.51 2.77
C HIS A 80 6.05 10.37 4.30
N THR A 81 4.84 10.27 4.87
CA THR A 81 4.63 10.19 6.32
C THR A 81 3.92 8.89 6.70
N SER A 82 4.70 7.86 7.04
CA SER A 82 4.16 6.59 7.57
C SER A 82 3.31 6.81 8.82
N GLY A 83 2.21 6.06 8.93
CA GLY A 83 1.19 6.17 9.96
C GLY A 83 0.18 7.31 9.76
N LYS A 84 0.33 8.15 8.73
CA LYS A 84 -0.57 9.28 8.50
C LYS A 84 -1.97 8.81 8.07
N ASP A 85 -2.99 9.31 8.76
CA ASP A 85 -4.38 9.24 8.30
C ASP A 85 -4.58 10.25 7.17
N VAL A 86 -4.97 9.74 5.99
CA VAL A 86 -5.22 10.51 4.78
C VAL A 86 -6.67 10.44 4.35
N THR A 87 -7.58 9.97 5.20
CA THR A 87 -8.99 9.72 4.84
C THR A 87 -9.67 10.95 4.23
N LYS A 88 -9.39 12.14 4.76
CA LYS A 88 -9.97 13.41 4.27
C LYS A 88 -9.31 13.93 3.00
N ASP A 89 -8.05 13.56 2.79
CA ASP A 89 -7.23 14.02 1.65
C ASP A 89 -7.30 13.02 0.48
N CYS A 90 -7.72 11.79 0.75
CA CYS A 90 -7.89 10.70 -0.21
C CYS A 90 -9.18 10.87 -0.99
N ARG A 91 -9.03 11.39 -2.21
CA ARG A 91 -10.12 11.56 -3.17
C ARG A 91 -10.14 10.36 -4.08
N MET A 92 -11.25 9.64 -4.10
CA MET A 92 -11.37 8.35 -4.77
C MET A 92 -12.63 8.28 -5.61
N THR A 93 -12.50 7.67 -6.78
CA THR A 93 -13.61 7.10 -7.54
C THR A 93 -13.47 5.59 -7.54
N VAL A 94 -14.51 4.88 -7.14
CA VAL A 94 -14.61 3.42 -7.15
C VAL A 94 -15.73 3.03 -8.12
N ALA A 95 -15.44 2.17 -9.09
CA ALA A 95 -16.42 1.68 -10.05
C ALA A 95 -16.61 0.18 -9.91
N LEU A 96 -17.87 -0.26 -9.83
CA LEU A 96 -18.31 -1.63 -10.03
C LEU A 96 -18.93 -1.75 -11.41
N VAL A 97 -18.09 -1.92 -12.43
CA VAL A 97 -18.47 -1.66 -13.84
C VAL A 97 -19.62 -2.57 -14.28
N ASN A 98 -19.57 -3.85 -13.94
CA ASN A 98 -20.61 -4.81 -14.33
C ASN A 98 -21.96 -4.57 -13.62
N ASN A 99 -21.96 -3.84 -12.50
CA ASN A 99 -23.17 -3.47 -11.77
C ASN A 99 -23.66 -2.07 -12.12
N ASP A 100 -22.95 -1.35 -12.99
CA ASP A 100 -23.17 0.08 -13.31
C ASP A 100 -23.24 0.96 -12.05
N GLU A 101 -22.32 0.71 -11.09
CA GLU A 101 -22.25 1.49 -9.85
C GLU A 101 -20.95 2.29 -9.78
N TRP A 102 -21.09 3.58 -9.49
CA TRP A 102 -19.98 4.51 -9.37
C TRP A 102 -20.09 5.23 -8.03
N TYR A 103 -18.98 5.26 -7.31
CA TYR A 103 -18.84 5.90 -6.02
C TYR A 103 -17.71 6.93 -6.12
N ASN A 104 -17.97 8.18 -5.76
CA ASN A 104 -17.02 9.28 -5.71
C ASN A 104 -16.99 9.91 -4.29
N SER A 105 -15.85 9.77 -3.62
CA SER A 105 -15.67 10.19 -2.22
C SER A 105 -15.78 11.70 -2.01
N GLU A 106 -15.68 12.52 -3.06
CA GLU A 106 -15.86 13.98 -2.98
C GLU A 106 -17.34 14.38 -3.03
N ARG A 107 -18.23 13.50 -3.48
CA ARG A 107 -19.67 13.76 -3.62
C ARG A 107 -20.52 12.99 -2.62
N GLU A 108 -19.98 11.92 -2.07
CA GLU A 108 -20.71 10.94 -1.28
C GLU A 108 -20.33 10.99 0.20
N TYR A 109 -21.14 10.30 1.01
CA TYR A 109 -20.81 10.13 2.40
C TYR A 109 -19.70 9.08 2.55
N VAL A 110 -18.62 9.47 3.25
CA VAL A 110 -17.46 8.63 3.50
C VAL A 110 -17.27 8.43 5.01
N SER A 111 -16.94 7.20 5.41
CA SER A 111 -16.53 6.85 6.78
C SER A 111 -15.42 5.79 6.77
N GLY A 112 -14.92 5.42 7.95
CA GLY A 112 -13.76 4.52 8.08
C GLY A 112 -12.45 5.29 7.92
N THR A 113 -11.37 4.58 7.57
CA THR A 113 -10.05 5.20 7.45
C THR A 113 -9.24 4.70 6.26
N VAL A 114 -8.45 5.61 5.67
CA VAL A 114 -7.31 5.31 4.81
C VAL A 114 -6.05 5.84 5.47
N THR A 115 -5.07 4.98 5.67
CA THR A 115 -3.79 5.35 6.29
C THR A 115 -2.63 4.96 5.40
N ILE A 116 -1.54 5.72 5.47
CA ILE A 116 -0.28 5.32 4.86
C ILE A 116 0.43 4.45 5.88
N GLU A 117 0.55 3.15 5.64
CA GLU A 117 1.27 2.26 6.55
C GLU A 117 2.78 2.51 6.46
N LYS A 118 3.31 2.51 5.23
CA LYS A 118 4.74 2.66 4.98
C LYS A 118 4.98 3.43 3.68
N TRP A 119 5.90 4.40 3.76
CA TRP A 119 6.66 4.89 2.61
C TRP A 119 8.03 4.22 2.59
N ASP A 120 8.25 3.38 1.59
CA ASP A 120 9.51 2.70 1.34
C ASP A 120 10.33 3.52 0.34
N LEU A 121 11.21 4.38 0.87
CA LEU A 121 12.08 5.24 0.07
C LEU A 121 13.07 4.46 -0.80
N GLU A 122 13.56 3.32 -0.30
CA GLU A 122 14.58 2.53 -0.98
C GLU A 122 14.01 1.87 -2.23
N ASN A 123 12.77 1.39 -2.14
CA ASN A 123 12.11 0.66 -3.21
C ASN A 123 11.07 1.48 -3.97
N PHE A 124 10.89 2.75 -3.59
CA PHE A 124 9.86 3.66 -4.08
C PHE A 124 8.46 3.03 -4.01
N ARG A 125 8.04 2.59 -2.82
CA ARG A 125 6.72 1.96 -2.61
C ARG A 125 5.89 2.66 -1.55
N VAL A 126 4.61 2.87 -1.83
CA VAL A 126 3.61 3.33 -0.84
C VAL A 126 2.70 2.18 -0.48
N THR A 127 2.46 1.95 0.80
CA THR A 127 1.40 1.03 1.25
C THR A 127 0.24 1.84 1.82
N LEU A 128 -0.93 1.74 1.19
CA LEU A 128 -2.18 2.26 1.73
C LEU A 128 -2.95 1.15 2.43
N VAL A 129 -3.49 1.46 3.61
CA VAL A 129 -4.33 0.55 4.39
C VAL A 129 -5.72 1.16 4.55
N PHE A 130 -6.72 0.42 4.10
CA PHE A 130 -8.14 0.70 4.20
C PHE A 130 -8.70 -0.08 5.39
N LYS A 131 -9.43 0.61 6.27
CA LYS A 131 -10.15 -0.01 7.37
C LYS A 131 -11.56 0.51 7.43
N ASP A 132 -12.50 -0.39 7.15
CA ASP A 132 -13.94 -0.14 7.05
C ASP A 132 -14.25 1.11 6.20
N TYR A 133 -13.42 1.37 5.19
CA TYR A 133 -13.55 2.55 4.36
C TYR A 133 -14.82 2.42 3.53
N THR A 134 -15.83 3.19 3.91
CA THR A 134 -17.18 3.04 3.37
C THR A 134 -17.50 4.26 2.52
N CYS A 135 -17.94 4.02 1.28
CA CYS A 135 -18.47 5.06 0.41
C CYS A 135 -19.95 4.77 0.16
N LYS A 136 -20.84 5.72 0.51
CA LYS A 136 -22.29 5.53 0.45
C LYS A 136 -22.92 6.48 -0.56
N SER A 137 -23.58 5.90 -1.56
CA SER A 137 -24.32 6.62 -2.61
C SER A 137 -25.81 6.25 -2.53
N GLY A 138 -26.62 7.15 -1.97
CA GLY A 138 -28.04 6.90 -1.70
C GLY A 138 -28.26 5.73 -0.73
N SER A 139 -28.97 4.69 -1.16
CA SER A 139 -29.19 3.45 -0.40
C SER A 139 -28.10 2.41 -0.58
N LYS A 140 -27.17 2.60 -1.53
CA LYS A 140 -26.08 1.68 -1.83
C LYS A 140 -24.79 2.09 -1.12
N SER A 141 -23.93 1.12 -0.86
CA SER A 141 -22.62 1.37 -0.27
C SER A 141 -21.61 0.30 -0.66
N ILE A 142 -20.35 0.70 -0.71
CA ILE A 142 -19.20 -0.22 -0.74
C ILE A 142 -18.36 -0.04 0.52
N VAL A 143 -17.70 -1.12 0.94
CA VAL A 143 -16.75 -1.15 2.04
C VAL A 143 -15.42 -1.73 1.52
N LEU A 144 -14.35 -0.95 1.64
CA LEU A 144 -12.99 -1.38 1.33
C LEU A 144 -12.24 -1.68 2.64
N ASN A 145 -11.52 -2.79 2.62
CA ASN A 145 -10.69 -3.26 3.73
C ASN A 145 -9.39 -3.86 3.21
N GLY A 146 -8.33 -3.84 4.02
CA GLY A 146 -7.03 -4.43 3.69
C GLY A 146 -6.04 -3.41 3.15
N SER A 147 -5.02 -3.88 2.44
CA SER A 147 -3.89 -3.05 2.02
C SER A 147 -3.56 -3.19 0.53
N VAL A 148 -2.98 -2.13 -0.03
CA VAL A 148 -2.45 -2.10 -1.38
C VAL A 148 -1.08 -1.45 -1.36
N THR A 149 -0.08 -2.15 -1.91
CA THR A 149 1.29 -1.62 -2.07
C THR A 149 1.51 -1.18 -3.51
N PHE A 150 1.71 0.11 -3.74
CA PHE A 150 1.97 0.69 -5.05
C PHE A 150 3.47 0.84 -5.25
N LYS A 151 4.00 0.31 -6.36
CA LYS A 151 5.29 0.78 -6.89
C LYS A 151 5.06 2.17 -7.46
N THR A 152 5.86 3.13 -7.01
CA THR A 152 5.72 4.54 -7.35
C THR A 152 6.67 4.89 -8.45
N THR A 153 6.16 5.55 -9.48
CA THR A 153 6.97 6.26 -10.46
C THR A 153 6.86 7.76 -10.21
N VAL A 154 7.91 8.50 -10.59
CA VAL A 154 7.87 9.97 -10.60
C VAL A 154 7.61 10.39 -12.04
N SER A 155 6.53 11.12 -12.29
CA SER A 155 6.34 11.78 -13.58
C SER A 155 7.22 13.03 -13.63
N ALA A 156 8.01 13.16 -14.70
CA ALA A 156 8.88 14.30 -14.95
C ALA A 156 8.16 15.38 -15.77
#